data_AF-A0A8C5FZV0-F1
#
_entry.id   AF-A0A8C5FZV0-F1
#
_cell.length_a   1.000
_cell.length_b   1.000
_cell.length_c   1.000
_cell.angle_alpha   90.00
_cell.angle_beta   90.00
_cell.angle_gamma   90.00
#
_symmetry.space_group_name_H-M   'P 1'
#
loop_
_entity.id
_entity.type
_entity.pdbx_description
1 polymer ?
#
loop_
_entity_poly.entity_id
_entity_poly.type
_entity_poly.pdbx_seq_one_letter_code
_entity_poly.pdbx_strand_id
1 'polypeptide(L)'
;FGTFFLSSCSHGNCSRLLMIQCMAKRFDGSHQAFDLNNIYTDPDLVSQKIKVILNRQTSMEAIIKIIEEHVPELTCLNLSYNRIQRLDELSKLVTKVPHLKTLNLSHNKLKSEHELDKLKGLKLEELSLVRNPFCALFKDQSSFISAVRQRFPQLLKLNGNDLPPPIAVTSSESESES
;
A
#
# COMPACT_ATOMS: atom_id res chain seq x y z
N PHE A 1 -9.50 18.66 -7.51
CA PHE A 1 -10.20 17.42 -7.10
C PHE A 1 -11.69 17.60 -6.73
N GLY A 2 -12.19 18.81 -6.41
CA GLY A 2 -13.58 19.00 -5.94
C GLY A 2 -14.70 19.09 -7.00
N THR A 3 -14.40 19.19 -8.29
CA THR A 3 -15.41 19.52 -9.32
C THR A 3 -15.72 18.42 -10.33
N PHE A 4 -14.99 17.29 -10.34
CA PHE A 4 -15.16 16.24 -11.35
C PHE A 4 -16.08 15.08 -10.93
N PHE A 5 -16.57 15.04 -9.69
CA PHE A 5 -17.26 13.86 -9.13
C PHE A 5 -18.79 13.91 -9.15
N LEU A 6 -19.41 14.89 -9.81
CA LEU A 6 -20.86 15.02 -9.87
C LEU A 6 -21.35 14.81 -11.30
N SER A 7 -21.61 13.56 -11.67
CA SER A 7 -22.54 13.25 -12.75
C SER A 7 -23.18 11.86 -12.59
N SER A 8 -24.48 11.89 -12.31
CA SER A 8 -25.56 10.93 -12.64
C SER A 8 -25.39 9.44 -12.28
N CYS A 9 -26.14 9.01 -11.27
CA CYS A 9 -26.31 7.61 -10.87
C CYS A 9 -27.47 6.90 -11.60
N SER A 10 -27.15 5.80 -12.28
CA SER A 10 -28.05 4.62 -12.39
C SER A 10 -27.64 3.60 -11.31
N HIS A 11 -28.52 2.69 -10.88
CA HIS A 11 -28.42 1.94 -9.61
C HIS A 11 -27.05 1.27 -9.33
N GLY A 12 -26.33 0.77 -10.34
CA GLY A 12 -24.97 0.21 -10.18
C GLY A 12 -23.82 1.24 -10.20
N ASN A 13 -24.02 2.38 -10.86
CA ASN A 13 -23.04 3.47 -10.92
C ASN A 13 -23.00 4.28 -9.62
N CYS A 14 -24.08 4.23 -8.82
CA CYS A 14 -24.14 5.02 -7.60
C CYS A 14 -23.22 4.54 -6.48
N SER A 15 -23.12 3.21 -6.29
CA SER A 15 -22.20 2.66 -5.30
C SER A 15 -20.74 2.97 -5.64
N ARG A 16 -20.39 3.00 -6.93
CA ARG A 16 -19.04 3.36 -7.39
C ARG A 16 -18.75 4.84 -7.17
N LEU A 17 -19.66 5.73 -7.57
CA LEU A 17 -19.51 7.18 -7.39
C LEU A 17 -19.39 7.55 -5.91
N LEU A 18 -20.23 6.97 -5.05
CA LEU A 18 -20.15 7.18 -3.60
C LEU A 18 -18.82 6.68 -3.03
N MET A 19 -18.34 5.52 -3.47
CA MET A 19 -17.04 5.01 -3.04
C MET A 19 -15.93 6.00 -3.43
N ILE A 20 -15.92 6.49 -4.67
CA ILE A 20 -14.93 7.46 -5.13
C ILE A 20 -15.00 8.77 -4.32
N GLN A 21 -16.19 9.28 -4.03
CA GLN A 21 -16.36 10.48 -3.22
C GLN A 21 -15.84 10.30 -1.79
N CYS A 22 -16.09 9.14 -1.16
CA CYS A 22 -15.54 8.81 0.16
C CYS A 22 -14.01 8.73 0.10
N MET A 23 -13.47 8.08 -0.93
CA MET A 23 -12.03 7.95 -1.15
C MET A 23 -11.36 9.31 -1.39
N ALA A 24 -12.01 10.22 -2.11
CA ALA A 24 -11.47 11.56 -2.36
C ALA A 24 -11.25 12.37 -1.07
N LYS A 25 -12.10 12.18 -0.04
CA LYS A 25 -11.91 12.83 1.27
C LYS A 25 -10.72 12.27 2.05
N ARG A 26 -10.30 11.05 1.72
CA ARG A 26 -9.18 10.32 2.33
C ARG A 26 -7.86 10.51 1.60
N PHE A 27 -7.87 11.28 0.51
CA PHE A 27 -6.70 11.58 -0.27
C PHE A 27 -6.16 12.97 0.08
N ASP A 28 -4.88 13.03 0.45
CA ASP A 28 -4.14 14.25 0.62
C ASP A 28 -3.31 14.54 -0.64
N GLY A 29 -3.74 15.53 -1.41
CA GLY A 29 -3.06 15.93 -2.64
C GLY A 29 -1.71 16.63 -2.42
N SER A 30 -1.42 17.12 -1.22
CA SER A 30 -0.14 17.78 -0.93
C SER A 30 1.01 16.77 -0.84
N HIS A 31 0.75 15.60 -0.28
CA HIS A 31 1.72 14.51 -0.13
C HIS A 31 1.46 13.32 -1.07
N GLN A 32 0.50 13.43 -2.00
CA GLN A 32 0.02 12.33 -2.83
C GLN A 32 -0.22 11.07 -2.00
N ALA A 33 -0.93 11.24 -0.88
CA ALA A 33 -1.10 10.24 0.15
C ALA A 33 -2.56 9.79 0.24
N PHE A 34 -2.78 8.48 0.22
CA PHE A 34 -4.12 7.92 0.27
C PHE A 34 -4.33 7.08 1.54
N ASP A 35 -5.20 7.57 2.43
CA ASP A 35 -5.44 6.96 3.73
C ASP A 35 -6.68 6.06 3.77
N LEU A 36 -6.43 4.76 3.62
CA LEU A 36 -7.45 3.72 3.70
C LEU A 36 -7.43 2.99 5.04
N ASN A 37 -6.92 3.61 6.11
CA ASN A 37 -6.95 3.00 7.43
C ASN A 37 -8.37 2.62 7.86
N ASN A 38 -8.53 1.40 8.38
CA ASN A 38 -9.79 0.91 8.94
C ASN A 38 -11.04 1.25 8.10
N ILE A 39 -10.95 1.14 6.77
CA ILE A 39 -11.93 1.67 5.81
C ILE A 39 -13.32 1.08 6.00
N TYR A 40 -13.40 -0.13 6.57
CA TYR A 40 -14.65 -0.79 6.90
C TYR A 40 -15.54 0.02 7.86
N THR A 41 -14.94 0.86 8.70
CA THR A 41 -15.64 1.69 9.70
C THR A 41 -15.84 3.13 9.27
N ASP A 42 -15.52 3.46 8.02
CA ASP A 42 -15.68 4.81 7.50
C ASP A 42 -17.15 5.28 7.60
N PRO A 43 -17.44 6.41 8.26
CA PRO A 43 -18.80 6.86 8.50
C PRO A 43 -19.61 7.08 7.22
N ASP A 44 -18.98 7.61 6.16
CA ASP A 44 -19.67 7.89 4.91
C ASP A 44 -20.06 6.57 4.23
N LEU A 45 -19.15 5.60 4.16
CA LEU A 45 -19.44 4.27 3.60
C LEU A 45 -20.51 3.53 4.42
N VAL A 46 -20.42 3.57 5.75
CA VAL A 46 -21.38 2.93 6.66
C VAL A 46 -22.78 3.55 6.51
N SER A 47 -22.88 4.89 6.42
CA SER A 47 -24.16 5.59 6.24
C SER A 47 -24.89 5.18 4.95
N GLN A 48 -24.11 4.88 3.89
CA GLN A 48 -24.61 4.44 2.59
C GLN A 48 -24.78 2.90 2.50
N LYS A 49 -24.57 2.17 3.60
CA LYS A 49 -24.59 0.69 3.66
C LYS A 49 -23.59 0.02 2.71
N ILE A 50 -22.51 0.72 2.35
CA ILE A 50 -21.44 0.20 1.50
C ILE A 50 -20.40 -0.47 2.40
N LYS A 51 -20.17 -1.77 2.20
CA LYS A 51 -19.17 -2.53 2.95
C LYS A 51 -17.91 -2.72 2.11
N VAL A 52 -16.83 -2.05 2.51
CA VAL A 52 -15.50 -2.24 1.91
C VAL A 52 -14.68 -3.16 2.82
N ILE A 53 -14.39 -4.38 2.35
CA ILE A 53 -13.62 -5.37 3.11
C ILE A 53 -12.38 -5.72 2.29
N LEU A 54 -11.23 -5.12 2.61
CA LEU A 54 -10.02 -5.25 1.78
C LEU A 54 -9.45 -6.68 1.73
N ASN A 55 -9.85 -7.58 2.64
CA ASN A 55 -9.50 -9.00 2.53
C ASN A 55 -10.28 -9.75 1.42
N ARG A 56 -11.28 -9.12 0.79
CA ARG A 56 -12.01 -9.66 -0.37
C ARG A 56 -11.39 -9.13 -1.66
N GLN A 57 -11.18 -10.04 -2.62
CA GLN A 57 -10.60 -9.71 -3.92
C GLN A 57 -11.33 -8.56 -4.61
N THR A 58 -12.66 -8.64 -4.72
CA THR A 58 -13.47 -7.62 -5.40
C THR A 58 -13.35 -6.23 -4.79
N SER A 59 -13.24 -6.12 -3.46
CA SER A 59 -13.03 -4.85 -2.79
C SER A 59 -11.63 -4.30 -3.05
N MET A 60 -10.60 -5.15 -2.97
CA MET A 60 -9.23 -4.72 -3.22
C MET A 60 -9.02 -4.29 -4.67
N GLU A 61 -9.54 -5.06 -5.64
CA GLU A 61 -9.50 -4.72 -7.06
C GLU A 61 -10.18 -3.39 -7.35
N ALA A 62 -11.33 -3.12 -6.72
CA ALA A 62 -12.02 -1.86 -6.89
C ALA A 62 -11.21 -0.67 -6.34
N ILE A 63 -10.53 -0.84 -5.21
CA ILE A 63 -9.62 0.18 -4.66
C ILE A 63 -8.43 0.41 -5.59
N ILE A 64 -7.77 -0.66 -6.06
CA ILE A 64 -6.63 -0.56 -6.99
C ILE A 64 -7.06 0.17 -8.28
N LYS A 65 -8.25 -0.14 -8.79
CA LYS A 65 -8.80 0.54 -9.97
C LYS A 65 -9.07 2.02 -9.72
N ILE A 66 -9.58 2.40 -8.54
CA ILE A 66 -9.73 3.82 -8.15
C ILE A 66 -8.36 4.51 -8.09
N ILE A 67 -7.35 3.84 -7.53
CA ILE A 67 -5.99 4.38 -7.45
C ILE A 67 -5.44 4.63 -8.85
N GLU A 68 -5.51 3.62 -9.72
CA GLU A 68 -5.06 3.69 -11.10
C GLU A 68 -5.73 4.82 -11.89
N GLU A 69 -7.06 4.97 -11.77
CA GLU A 69 -7.81 5.94 -12.56
C GLU A 69 -7.71 7.39 -12.06
N HIS A 70 -7.49 7.58 -10.76
CA HIS A 70 -7.65 8.91 -10.14
C HIS A 70 -6.39 9.45 -9.46
N VAL A 71 -5.47 8.59 -9.06
CA VAL A 71 -4.24 8.97 -8.35
C VAL A 71 -3.04 8.13 -8.82
N PRO A 72 -2.66 8.18 -10.12
CA PRO A 72 -1.55 7.39 -10.65
C PRO A 72 -0.18 7.81 -10.06
N GLU A 73 -0.05 9.06 -9.62
CA GLU A 73 1.15 9.64 -9.00
C GLU A 73 1.26 9.36 -7.49
N LEU A 74 0.51 8.36 -6.98
CA LEU A 74 0.46 8.05 -5.56
C LEU A 74 1.86 7.70 -5.01
N THR A 75 2.30 8.45 -4.00
CA THR A 75 3.59 8.19 -3.33
C THR A 75 3.42 7.52 -1.97
N CYS A 76 2.27 7.70 -1.31
CA CYS A 76 2.03 7.18 0.03
C CYS A 76 0.68 6.45 0.12
N LEU A 77 0.67 5.20 0.60
CA LEU A 77 -0.54 4.40 0.76
C LEU A 77 -0.64 3.83 2.17
N ASN A 78 -1.73 4.14 2.87
CA ASN A 78 -2.01 3.57 4.19
C ASN A 78 -3.14 2.54 4.13
N LEU A 79 -2.80 1.28 4.39
CA LEU A 79 -3.72 0.14 4.44
C LEU A 79 -3.82 -0.47 5.85
N SER A 80 -3.43 0.29 6.89
CA SER A 80 -3.43 -0.22 8.25
C SER A 80 -4.84 -0.56 8.78
N TYR A 81 -4.91 -1.46 9.76
CA TYR A 81 -6.16 -1.86 10.43
C TYR A 81 -7.25 -2.48 9.53
N ASN A 82 -6.89 -3.03 8.37
CA ASN A 82 -7.87 -3.58 7.41
C ASN A 82 -8.03 -5.11 7.44
N ARG A 83 -7.41 -5.78 8.41
CA ARG A 83 -7.46 -7.24 8.59
C ARG A 83 -7.03 -8.03 7.35
N ILE A 84 -6.15 -7.45 6.53
CA ILE A 84 -5.62 -8.08 5.31
C ILE A 84 -4.81 -9.32 5.71
N GLN A 85 -5.11 -10.47 5.10
CA GLN A 85 -4.42 -11.73 5.34
C GLN A 85 -3.52 -12.14 4.18
N ARG A 86 -3.86 -11.69 2.97
CA ARG A 86 -3.17 -12.02 1.73
C ARG A 86 -2.91 -10.79 0.87
N LEU A 87 -1.76 -10.75 0.22
CA LEU A 87 -1.31 -9.64 -0.64
C LEU A 87 -1.41 -9.94 -2.14
N ASP A 88 -2.09 -11.03 -2.55
CA ASP A 88 -2.21 -11.46 -3.96
C ASP A 88 -2.71 -10.33 -4.87
N GLU A 89 -3.81 -9.68 -4.51
CA GLU A 89 -4.37 -8.59 -5.32
C GLU A 89 -3.50 -7.33 -5.30
N LEU A 90 -2.78 -7.07 -4.20
CA LEU A 90 -1.90 -5.91 -4.07
C LEU A 90 -0.64 -6.04 -4.93
N SER A 91 -0.32 -7.24 -5.45
CA SER A 91 0.75 -7.41 -6.44
C SER A 91 0.56 -6.53 -7.68
N LYS A 92 -0.71 -6.22 -8.05
CA LYS A 92 -1.04 -5.31 -9.14
C LYS A 92 -0.51 -3.90 -8.91
N LEU A 93 -0.30 -3.47 -7.66
CA LEU A 93 0.28 -2.16 -7.36
C LEU A 93 1.70 -2.00 -7.93
N VAL A 94 2.47 -3.09 -8.06
CA VAL A 94 3.83 -3.06 -8.61
C VAL A 94 3.86 -2.42 -10.00
N THR A 95 2.83 -2.65 -10.81
CA THR A 95 2.74 -2.08 -12.18
C THR A 95 1.88 -0.83 -12.25
N LYS A 96 0.89 -0.68 -11.35
CA LYS A 96 -0.10 0.41 -11.41
C LYS A 96 0.31 1.69 -10.68
N VAL A 97 1.18 1.59 -9.67
CA VAL A 97 1.66 2.76 -8.89
C VAL A 97 3.19 2.71 -8.74
N PRO A 98 3.93 2.90 -9.85
CA PRO A 98 5.39 2.78 -9.84
C PRO A 98 6.09 3.83 -8.97
N HIS A 99 5.39 4.92 -8.61
CA HIS A 99 5.90 6.01 -7.78
C HIS A 99 5.65 5.81 -6.27
N LEU A 100 5.06 4.69 -5.87
CA LEU A 100 4.79 4.41 -4.46
C LEU A 100 6.10 4.24 -3.67
N LYS A 101 6.30 5.12 -2.69
CA LYS A 101 7.48 5.17 -1.81
C LYS A 101 7.16 4.71 -0.39
N THR A 102 5.96 5.02 0.10
CA THR A 102 5.57 4.72 1.48
C THR A 102 4.36 3.80 1.50
N LEU A 103 4.46 2.67 2.19
CA LEU A 103 3.39 1.72 2.35
C LEU A 103 3.20 1.35 3.83
N ASN A 104 1.99 1.54 4.35
CA ASN A 104 1.64 1.12 5.70
C ASN A 104 0.70 -0.08 5.68
N LEU A 105 1.21 -1.24 6.11
CA LEU A 105 0.47 -2.51 6.26
C LEU A 105 0.34 -2.92 7.74
N SER A 106 0.60 -2.01 8.68
CA SER A 106 0.53 -2.31 10.11
C SER A 106 -0.88 -2.71 10.56
N HIS A 107 -0.98 -3.42 11.68
CA HIS A 107 -2.26 -3.84 12.26
C HIS A 107 -3.16 -4.67 11.31
N ASN A 108 -2.55 -5.43 10.40
CA ASN A 108 -3.22 -6.41 9.57
C ASN A 108 -3.08 -7.83 10.14
N LYS A 109 -3.41 -8.84 9.35
CA LYS A 109 -3.43 -10.25 9.76
C LYS A 109 -2.54 -11.12 8.87
N LEU A 110 -1.44 -10.56 8.37
CA LEU A 110 -0.44 -11.30 7.61
C LEU A 110 0.22 -12.34 8.52
N LYS A 111 0.12 -13.62 8.14
CA LYS A 111 0.62 -14.75 8.95
C LYS A 111 2.00 -15.24 8.52
N SER A 112 2.44 -14.86 7.34
CA SER A 112 3.71 -15.28 6.75
C SER A 112 4.42 -14.09 6.12
N GLU A 113 5.73 -14.01 6.29
CA GLU A 113 6.58 -13.04 5.58
C GLU A 113 6.57 -13.26 4.06
N HIS A 114 6.24 -14.46 3.58
CA HIS A 114 6.14 -14.78 2.16
C HIS A 114 5.06 -13.98 1.44
N GLU A 115 4.08 -13.44 2.17
CA GLU A 115 3.11 -12.51 1.57
C GLU A 115 3.79 -11.28 0.98
N LEU A 116 4.92 -10.84 1.56
CA LEU A 116 5.71 -9.72 1.05
C LEU A 116 6.39 -10.04 -0.29
N ASP A 117 6.56 -11.33 -0.63
CA ASP A 117 7.14 -11.73 -1.92
C ASP A 117 6.28 -11.24 -3.10
N LYS A 118 4.97 -11.10 -2.89
CA LYS A 118 4.00 -10.63 -3.89
C LYS A 118 4.15 -9.15 -4.23
N LEU A 119 4.83 -8.40 -3.38
CA LEU A 119 5.10 -6.98 -3.53
C LEU A 119 6.55 -6.69 -3.94
N LYS A 120 7.36 -7.74 -4.19
CA LYS A 120 8.69 -7.60 -4.77
C LYS A 120 8.57 -6.83 -6.08
N GLY A 121 9.29 -5.72 -6.18
CA GLY A 121 9.24 -4.80 -7.32
C GLY A 121 8.80 -3.38 -6.94
N LEU A 122 8.08 -3.21 -5.82
CA LEU A 122 7.87 -1.87 -5.27
C LEU A 122 9.19 -1.29 -4.78
N LYS A 123 9.48 -0.05 -5.19
CA LYS A 123 10.67 0.71 -4.78
C LYS A 123 10.37 1.54 -3.53
N LEU A 124 10.00 0.84 -2.45
CA LEU A 124 9.61 1.47 -1.19
C LEU A 124 10.82 2.07 -0.46
N GLU A 125 10.66 3.29 0.01
CA GLU A 125 11.55 4.00 0.93
C GLU A 125 11.13 3.78 2.39
N GLU A 126 9.81 3.69 2.65
CA GLU A 126 9.25 3.47 3.98
C GLU A 126 8.17 2.37 4.01
N LEU A 127 8.27 1.48 5.00
CA LEU A 127 7.34 0.37 5.18
C LEU A 127 6.99 0.18 6.66
N SER A 128 5.70 0.04 6.95
CA SER A 128 5.20 -0.29 8.28
C SER A 128 4.49 -1.65 8.30
N LEU A 129 4.98 -2.57 9.14
CA LEU A 129 4.51 -3.96 9.27
C LEU A 129 4.10 -4.31 10.70
N VAL A 130 4.26 -3.38 11.66
CA VAL A 130 3.98 -3.59 13.09
C VAL A 130 2.60 -4.23 13.30
N ARG A 131 2.52 -5.13 14.29
CA ARG A 131 1.28 -5.81 14.68
C ARG A 131 0.67 -6.70 13.59
N ASN A 132 1.49 -7.26 12.71
CA ASN A 132 1.12 -8.44 11.94
C ASN A 132 1.58 -9.73 12.65
N PRO A 133 0.80 -10.81 12.64
CA PRO A 133 1.16 -12.07 13.29
C PRO A 133 2.55 -12.62 12.92
N PHE A 134 2.97 -12.49 11.66
CA PHE A 134 4.26 -13.01 11.21
C PHE A 134 5.47 -12.32 11.88
N CYS A 135 5.31 -11.08 12.38
CA CYS A 135 6.40 -10.37 13.06
C CYS A 135 6.87 -11.12 14.32
N ALA A 136 5.98 -11.87 14.99
CA ALA A 136 6.31 -12.65 16.18
C ALA A 136 7.09 -13.94 15.86
N LEU A 137 7.26 -14.29 14.57
CA LEU A 137 7.99 -15.49 14.15
C LEU A 137 9.51 -15.26 14.10
N PHE A 138 9.95 -14.00 14.16
CA PHE A 138 11.37 -13.66 14.17
C PHE A 138 11.93 -13.66 15.60
N LYS A 139 13.10 -14.29 15.76
CA LYS A 139 13.80 -14.36 17.05
C LYS A 139 14.41 -13.03 17.47
N ASP A 140 14.86 -12.25 16.51
CA ASP A 140 15.57 -11.00 16.70
C ASP A 140 15.24 -9.99 15.59
N GLN A 141 15.48 -8.71 15.88
CA GLN A 141 15.19 -7.62 14.97
C GLN A 141 16.08 -7.62 13.72
N SER A 142 17.31 -8.12 13.81
CA SER A 142 18.25 -8.16 12.67
C SER A 142 17.77 -9.15 11.61
N SER A 143 17.33 -10.34 12.02
CA SER A 143 16.71 -11.35 11.15
C SER A 143 15.46 -10.79 10.47
N PHE A 144 14.62 -10.05 11.21
CA PHE A 144 13.42 -9.39 10.66
C PHE A 144 13.77 -8.33 9.60
N ILE A 145 14.71 -7.44 9.92
CA ILE A 145 15.18 -6.39 8.98
C ILE A 145 15.77 -7.03 7.73
N SER A 146 16.60 -8.07 7.88
CA SER A 146 17.23 -8.78 6.76
C SER A 146 16.18 -9.39 5.82
N ALA A 147 15.19 -10.11 6.37
CA ALA A 147 14.11 -10.72 5.59
C ALA A 147 13.24 -9.69 4.85
N VAL A 148 13.02 -8.51 5.43
CA VAL A 148 12.30 -7.42 4.76
C VAL A 148 13.16 -6.77 3.68
N ARG A 149 14.44 -6.48 3.96
CA ARG A 149 15.35 -5.85 2.98
C ARG A 149 15.69 -6.75 1.79
N GLN A 150 15.66 -8.07 1.95
CA GLN A 150 15.77 -9.00 0.84
C GLN A 150 14.68 -8.76 -0.23
N ARG A 151 13.51 -8.25 0.18
CA ARG A 151 12.35 -7.99 -0.67
C ARG A 151 12.27 -6.52 -1.10
N PHE A 152 12.70 -5.60 -0.23
CA PHE A 152 12.72 -4.16 -0.45
C PHE A 152 14.13 -3.61 -0.17
N PRO A 153 15.09 -3.78 -1.10
CA PRO A 153 16.49 -3.44 -0.85
C PRO A 153 16.73 -1.93 -0.69
N GLN A 154 15.86 -1.09 -1.26
CA GLN A 154 15.95 0.38 -1.19
C GLN A 154 15.31 0.98 0.08
N LEU A 155 14.81 0.13 0.98
CA LEU A 155 14.09 0.58 2.17
C LEU A 155 15.02 1.35 3.13
N LEU A 156 14.60 2.56 3.48
CA LEU A 156 15.30 3.49 4.38
C LEU A 156 14.66 3.53 5.77
N LYS A 157 13.34 3.33 5.86
CA LYS A 157 12.60 3.32 7.13
C LYS A 157 11.73 2.08 7.26
N LEU A 158 11.81 1.43 8.42
CA LEU A 158 10.98 0.27 8.77
C LEU A 158 10.34 0.46 10.13
N ASN A 159 9.01 0.44 10.17
CA ASN A 159 8.22 0.65 11.39
C ASN A 159 8.55 1.99 12.09
N GLY A 160 8.87 3.03 11.31
CA GLY A 160 9.27 4.35 11.81
C GLY A 160 10.74 4.47 12.26
N ASN A 161 11.52 3.38 12.22
CA ASN A 161 12.94 3.42 12.54
C ASN A 161 13.79 3.53 11.27
N ASP A 162 14.80 4.40 11.29
CA ASP A 162 15.78 4.51 10.23
C ASP A 162 16.62 3.22 10.14
N LEU A 163 16.78 2.72 8.91
CA LEU A 163 17.65 1.60 8.58
C LEU A 163 19.01 2.14 8.11
N PRO A 164 20.10 1.39 8.35
CA PRO A 164 21.38 1.75 7.76
C PRO A 164 21.27 1.83 6.23
N PRO A 165 22.05 2.66 5.53
CA PRO A 165 21.95 2.81 4.08
C PRO A 165 21.98 1.45 3.35
N PRO A 166 21.25 1.29 2.23
CA PRO A 166 21.42 0.13 1.36
C PRO A 166 22.90 0.03 0.97
N ILE A 167 23.48 -1.17 1.07
CA ILE A 167 24.83 -1.39 0.59
C ILE A 167 24.78 -1.17 -0.93
N ALA A 168 25.32 -0.06 -1.41
CA ALA A 168 25.49 0.16 -2.83
C ALA A 168 26.50 -0.87 -3.32
N VAL A 169 26.02 -1.92 -3.99
CA VAL A 169 26.89 -2.72 -4.86
C VAL A 169 27.21 -1.80 -6.02
N THR A 170 28.27 -1.01 -5.89
CA THR A 170 28.85 -0.26 -6.98
C THR A 170 29.30 -1.29 -8.01
N SER A 171 28.57 -1.39 -9.12
CA SER A 171 29.07 -2.02 -10.34
C SER A 171 30.16 -1.10 -10.92
N SER A 172 31.32 -1.06 -10.28
CA SER A 172 32.54 -0.45 -10.81
C SER A 172 33.33 -1.55 -11.49
N GLU A 173 33.23 -1.64 -12.82
CA GLU A 173 34.30 -2.18 -13.68
C GLU A 173 33.96 -1.91 -15.16
N SER A 174 34.45 -0.77 -15.64
CA SER A 174 34.98 -0.64 -17.01
C SER A 174 35.88 0.61 -17.06
N GLU A 175 37.01 0.53 -16.35
CA GLU A 175 38.21 1.23 -16.79
C GLU A 175 38.89 0.35 -17.84
N SER A 176 38.90 0.83 -19.08
CA SER A 176 39.91 0.47 -20.08
C SER A 176 40.12 1.72 -20.91
N GLU A 177 41.00 2.59 -20.40
CA GLU A 177 41.62 3.66 -21.14
C GLU A 177 42.38 3.11 -22.36
N SER A 178 42.22 3.83 -23.47
CA SER A 178 43.18 4.20 -24.53
C SER A 178 44.33 3.24 -24.88
#